data_AF-A0A0A1TV67-F1
#
_entry.id   AF-A0A0A1TV67-F1
#
_cell.length_a   1.000
_cell.length_b   1.000
_cell.length_c   1.000
_cell.angle_alpha   90.00
_cell.angle_beta   90.00
_cell.angle_gamma   90.00
#
_symmetry.space_group_name_H-M   'P 1'
#
loop_
_entity.id
_entity.type
_entity.pdbx_description
1 polymer ?
#
loop_
_entity_poly.entity_id
_entity_poly.type
_entity_poly.pdbx_seq_one_letter_code
_entity_poly.pdbx_strand_id
1 'polypeptide(L)'
;MAKTEKRSTFMSADRLVYVREMLQMRLIITPQNLINDDGTFKIVTTPYTLLNTLYTTLEKNGISVERVELIGSSVRSLMYDDPESIDIFDIDVAFQVKNAQFDNVLQAEEDTLLLISKKNKKALSPNDIPSFFVNKALVTEPVPWALVSVGSLGCMVDIKVSTHLPISDFSVNSINLDLTEIIQKGVNYETIIPITSHEWDIQQVFNDVEKKVLRWKDSTMRRMGLRYVLMKVKGYTDLSPTGKKEFGNNIVNEFVDKPDGYFSWEIGKFVHRHFCKNGYDFEQIFRFLDVLNDTLETNQQYGLFDKKIDENYIFYKQIKNTLAVQSRIRGGGYHSFDAKRSHKK
;
A
#
# COMPACT_ATOMS: atom_id res chain seq x y z
N MET A 1 -14.91 5.11 21.72
CA MET A 1 -15.14 6.02 20.57
C MET A 1 -13.79 6.30 19.94
N ALA A 2 -13.59 5.95 18.67
CA ALA A 2 -12.40 6.36 17.92
C ALA A 2 -12.33 7.89 17.91
N LYS A 3 -11.17 8.47 18.21
CA LYS A 3 -10.98 9.92 18.10
C LYS A 3 -10.76 10.23 16.62
N THR A 4 -11.86 10.51 15.91
CA THR A 4 -11.80 11.03 14.54
C THR A 4 -11.07 12.38 14.57
N GLU A 5 -10.11 12.56 13.67
CA GLU A 5 -9.47 13.86 13.48
C GLU A 5 -10.54 14.94 13.24
N LYS A 6 -10.51 16.03 14.02
CA LYS A 6 -11.38 17.18 13.75
C LYS A 6 -11.07 17.66 12.34
N ARG A 7 -12.11 18.01 11.55
CA ARG A 7 -12.04 18.50 10.17
C ARG A 7 -11.05 19.67 10.01
N SER A 8 -9.78 19.32 9.91
CA SER A 8 -8.63 20.20 9.92
C SER A 8 -7.81 19.84 8.70
N THR A 9 -7.21 20.85 8.06
CA THR A 9 -6.26 20.66 6.96
C THR A 9 -4.84 20.42 7.46
N PHE A 10 -4.68 20.20 8.76
CA PHE A 10 -3.42 19.92 9.42
C PHE A 10 -3.60 18.79 10.41
N MET A 11 -2.58 17.94 10.50
CA MET A 11 -2.56 16.85 11.44
C MET A 11 -2.55 17.37 12.89
N SER A 12 -3.41 16.79 13.71
CA SER A 12 -3.46 17.08 15.16
C SER A 12 -2.20 16.61 15.89
N ALA A 13 -1.81 17.31 16.95
CA ALA A 13 -0.63 16.98 17.75
C ALA A 13 -0.66 15.54 18.30
N ASP A 14 -1.84 15.06 18.70
CA ASP A 14 -2.05 13.68 19.16
C ASP A 14 -1.74 12.64 18.06
N ARG A 15 -1.89 13.00 16.79
CA ARG A 15 -1.63 12.10 15.64
C ARG A 15 -0.22 12.21 15.09
N LEU A 16 0.44 13.37 15.26
CA LEU A 16 1.84 13.56 14.86
C LEU A 16 2.76 12.48 15.42
N VAL A 17 2.49 11.99 16.65
CA VAL A 17 3.30 10.92 17.25
C VAL A 17 3.36 9.67 16.37
N TYR A 18 2.27 9.27 15.71
CA TYR A 18 2.25 8.07 14.88
C TYR A 18 3.08 8.23 13.60
N VAL A 19 3.01 9.40 12.95
CA VAL A 19 3.86 9.69 11.78
C VAL A 19 5.33 9.64 12.18
N ARG A 20 5.66 10.17 13.34
CA ARG A 20 7.04 10.15 13.85
C ARG A 20 7.51 8.75 14.18
N GLU A 21 6.70 7.97 14.88
CA GLU A 21 7.01 6.57 15.20
C GLU A 21 7.21 5.75 13.93
N MET A 22 6.34 5.92 12.93
CA MET A 22 6.48 5.31 11.60
C MET A 22 7.80 5.73 10.95
N LEU A 23 8.14 7.02 10.92
CA LEU A 23 9.38 7.53 10.32
C LEU A 23 10.65 7.08 11.06
N GLN A 24 10.54 6.77 12.36
CA GLN A 24 11.64 6.33 13.22
C GLN A 24 11.69 4.82 13.43
N MET A 25 10.72 4.07 12.92
CA MET A 25 10.70 2.62 13.07
C MET A 25 11.91 1.99 12.39
N ARG A 26 12.32 0.83 12.90
CA ARG A 26 13.45 0.10 12.31
C ARG A 26 13.06 -0.47 10.95
N LEU A 27 13.71 0.01 9.91
CA LEU A 27 13.64 -0.55 8.56
C LEU A 27 14.83 -1.49 8.35
N ILE A 28 14.54 -2.74 8.01
CA ILE A 28 15.54 -3.75 7.64
C ILE A 28 15.37 -4.02 6.15
N ILE A 29 16.39 -3.71 5.36
CA ILE A 29 16.43 -3.96 3.92
C ILE A 29 17.36 -5.14 3.67
N THR A 30 16.82 -6.20 3.09
CA THR A 30 17.51 -7.45 2.79
C THR A 30 17.52 -7.71 1.29
N PRO A 31 18.59 -8.31 0.73
CA PRO A 31 18.63 -8.69 -0.66
C PRO A 31 17.61 -9.80 -0.97
N GLN A 32 16.95 -9.75 -2.13
CA GLN A 32 15.88 -10.69 -2.51
C GLN A 32 16.38 -12.10 -2.83
N ASN A 33 17.58 -12.23 -3.40
CA ASN A 33 18.08 -13.49 -3.97
C ASN A 33 19.13 -14.20 -3.10
N LEU A 34 19.19 -13.90 -1.80
CA LEU A 34 20.11 -14.53 -0.87
C LEU A 34 19.32 -15.12 0.31
N ILE A 35 18.88 -16.38 0.18
CA ILE A 35 18.51 -17.21 1.33
C ILE A 35 19.82 -17.79 1.86
N ASN A 36 20.34 -17.26 2.96
CA ASN A 36 21.42 -17.94 3.67
C ASN A 36 21.05 -18.20 5.12
N ASP A 37 21.40 -19.41 5.56
CA ASP A 37 21.34 -19.90 6.93
C ASP A 37 22.47 -19.33 7.84
N ASP A 38 23.26 -18.35 7.36
CA ASP A 38 24.56 -17.94 7.95
C ASP A 38 24.65 -16.48 8.48
N GLY A 39 23.60 -15.66 8.37
CA GLY A 39 23.62 -14.28 8.90
C GLY A 39 23.85 -13.18 7.85
N THR A 40 22.98 -13.16 6.83
CA THR A 40 22.83 -12.20 5.73
C THR A 40 23.28 -10.74 5.98
N PHE A 41 23.91 -10.16 4.95
CA PHE A 41 24.09 -8.71 4.78
C PHE A 41 22.72 -8.01 4.76
N LYS A 42 22.53 -7.11 5.73
CA LYS A 42 21.32 -6.27 5.84
C LYS A 42 21.71 -4.81 6.00
N ILE A 43 20.94 -3.93 5.39
CA ILE A 43 20.99 -2.50 5.67
C ILE A 43 19.95 -2.24 6.76
N VAL A 44 20.40 -1.70 7.90
CA VAL A 44 19.51 -1.28 8.99
C VAL A 44 19.43 0.23 8.95
N THR A 45 18.23 0.77 8.85
CA THR A 45 17.99 2.20 8.76
C THR A 45 16.61 2.53 9.34
N THR A 46 16.11 3.74 9.10
CA THR A 46 14.72 4.12 9.36
C THR A 46 14.10 4.67 8.07
N PRO A 47 12.76 4.68 7.93
CA PRO A 47 12.11 5.34 6.80
C PRO A 47 12.55 6.81 6.67
N TYR A 48 12.67 7.55 7.78
CA TYR A 48 13.20 8.92 7.76
C TYR A 48 14.59 8.99 7.11
N THR A 49 15.54 8.16 7.56
CA THR A 49 16.92 8.21 7.06
C THR A 49 16.98 7.85 5.58
N LEU A 50 16.15 6.90 5.13
CA LEU A 50 16.02 6.53 3.73
C LEU A 50 15.50 7.71 2.90
N LEU A 51 14.35 8.27 3.28
CA LEU A 51 13.67 9.34 2.54
C LEU A 51 14.48 10.64 2.54
N ASN A 52 15.09 11.03 3.66
CA ASN A 52 15.97 12.21 3.73
C ASN A 52 17.26 12.03 2.92
N THR A 53 17.84 10.82 2.91
CA THR A 53 19.02 10.57 2.08
C THR A 53 18.64 10.63 0.61
N LEU A 54 17.49 10.05 0.20
CA LEU A 54 16.98 10.16 -1.16
C LEU A 54 16.75 11.61 -1.58
N TYR A 55 16.04 12.38 -0.75
CA TYR A 55 15.82 13.81 -0.96
C TYR A 55 17.14 14.53 -1.27
N THR A 56 18.15 14.32 -0.42
CA THR A 56 19.45 14.97 -0.55
C THR A 56 20.20 14.51 -1.81
N THR A 57 20.08 13.24 -2.18
CA THR A 57 20.73 12.68 -3.39
C THR A 57 20.09 13.23 -4.66
N LEU A 58 18.75 13.32 -4.72
CA LEU A 58 18.02 13.91 -5.84
C LEU A 58 18.43 15.37 -6.07
N GLU A 59 18.42 16.18 -5.01
CA GLU A 59 18.83 17.59 -5.07
C GLU A 59 20.29 17.74 -5.55
N LYS A 60 21.20 16.90 -5.05
CA LYS A 60 22.61 16.90 -5.50
C LYS A 60 22.78 16.53 -6.96
N ASN A 61 21.90 15.69 -7.49
CA ASN A 61 21.88 15.28 -8.89
C ASN A 61 21.11 16.27 -9.79
N GLY A 62 20.74 17.45 -9.28
CA GLY A 62 20.03 18.49 -10.02
C GLY A 62 18.55 18.20 -10.25
N ILE A 63 17.99 17.19 -9.57
CA ILE A 63 16.57 16.86 -9.60
C ILE A 63 15.91 17.55 -8.41
N SER A 64 15.19 18.62 -8.67
CA SER A 64 14.54 19.41 -7.61
C SER A 64 13.33 18.66 -7.06
N VAL A 65 13.28 18.48 -5.74
CA VAL A 65 12.17 17.87 -5.02
C VAL A 65 11.24 18.97 -4.53
N GLU A 66 10.03 19.01 -5.10
CA GLU A 66 9.02 20.00 -4.74
C GLU A 66 8.24 19.58 -3.50
N ARG A 67 7.88 18.29 -3.41
CA ARG A 67 7.09 17.74 -2.31
C ARG A 67 7.45 16.29 -2.01
N VAL A 68 7.32 15.92 -0.74
CA VAL A 68 7.37 14.54 -0.26
C VAL A 68 6.10 14.26 0.53
N GLU A 69 5.25 13.38 0.03
CA GLU A 69 3.94 13.10 0.63
C GLU A 69 3.80 11.62 1.01
N LEU A 70 3.31 11.35 2.23
CA LEU A 70 2.77 10.03 2.54
C LEU A 70 1.43 9.89 1.82
N ILE A 71 1.24 8.77 1.13
CA ILE A 71 0.04 8.50 0.33
C ILE A 71 -0.51 7.11 0.67
N GLY A 72 -1.60 6.72 0.01
CA GLY A 72 -2.11 5.34 0.08
C GLY A 72 -2.92 5.06 1.35
N SER A 73 -3.15 3.78 1.63
CA SER A 73 -4.04 3.36 2.72
C SER A 73 -3.49 3.67 4.12
N SER A 74 -2.17 3.76 4.27
CA SER A 74 -1.48 4.06 5.54
C SER A 74 -1.86 5.44 6.08
N VAL A 75 -2.13 6.42 5.22
CA VAL A 75 -2.59 7.77 5.64
C VAL A 75 -3.91 7.67 6.41
N ARG A 76 -4.85 6.86 5.93
CA ARG A 76 -6.11 6.64 6.64
C ARG A 76 -5.89 5.96 7.99
N SER A 77 -4.98 4.99 8.08
CA SER A 77 -4.63 4.34 9.36
C SER A 77 -4.08 5.30 10.40
N LEU A 78 -3.34 6.31 9.94
CA LEU A 78 -2.73 7.30 10.83
C LEU A 78 -3.75 8.36 11.27
N MET A 79 -4.69 8.72 10.39
CA MET A 79 -5.66 9.79 10.65
C MET A 79 -6.92 9.30 11.37
N TYR A 80 -7.40 8.11 11.00
CA TYR A 80 -8.56 7.46 11.55
C TYR A 80 -8.05 6.22 12.29
N ASP A 81 -8.46 5.99 13.55
CA ASP A 81 -8.23 4.70 14.23
C ASP A 81 -9.04 3.62 13.50
N ASP A 82 -8.68 3.30 12.26
CA ASP A 82 -9.38 2.37 11.39
C ASP A 82 -8.79 0.98 11.64
N PRO A 83 -9.47 0.12 12.43
CA PRO A 83 -8.97 -1.21 12.75
C PRO A 83 -8.88 -2.12 11.52
N GLU A 84 -9.55 -1.77 10.41
CA GLU A 84 -9.47 -2.46 9.11
C GLU A 84 -8.21 -2.07 8.32
N SER A 85 -7.45 -1.09 8.82
CA SER A 85 -6.27 -0.54 8.18
C SER A 85 -5.01 -0.91 8.98
N ILE A 86 -4.68 -2.20 8.98
CA ILE A 86 -3.49 -2.74 9.67
C ILE A 86 -2.21 -2.50 8.82
N ASP A 87 -2.15 -1.37 8.10
CA ASP A 87 -1.17 -1.11 7.03
C ASP A 87 -0.05 -0.14 7.44
N ILE A 88 0.20 0.09 8.74
CA ILE A 88 1.31 0.99 9.18
C ILE A 88 2.68 0.48 8.71
N PHE A 89 2.79 -0.81 8.35
CA PHE A 89 4.01 -1.44 7.87
C PHE A 89 4.20 -1.37 6.34
N ASP A 90 3.23 -0.84 5.59
CA ASP A 90 3.28 -0.64 4.13
C ASP A 90 3.27 0.87 3.86
N ILE A 91 4.47 1.46 3.81
CA ILE A 91 4.66 2.92 3.75
C ILE A 91 4.78 3.33 2.29
N ASP A 92 3.71 3.86 1.70
CA ASP A 92 3.74 4.48 0.39
C ASP A 92 4.11 5.97 0.49
N VAL A 93 5.20 6.38 -0.16
CA VAL A 93 5.65 7.78 -0.22
C VAL A 93 5.77 8.24 -1.66
N ALA A 94 5.27 9.42 -1.97
CA ALA A 94 5.45 10.08 -3.25
C ALA A 94 6.44 11.26 -3.15
N PHE A 95 7.40 11.31 -4.08
CA PHE A 95 8.26 12.45 -4.33
C PHE A 95 7.80 13.14 -5.61
N GLN A 96 7.28 14.36 -5.49
CA GLN A 96 7.07 15.22 -6.64
C GLN A 96 8.37 15.93 -6.97
N VAL A 97 8.86 15.76 -8.19
CA VAL A 97 10.13 16.33 -8.66
C VAL A 97 9.96 17.19 -9.91
N LYS A 98 10.92 18.07 -10.19
CA LYS A 98 11.07 18.79 -11.46
C LYS A 98 12.39 18.42 -12.12
N ASN A 99 12.44 18.60 -13.44
CA ASN A 99 13.64 18.38 -14.27
C ASN A 99 14.19 16.95 -14.20
N ALA A 100 13.33 15.96 -14.02
CA ALA A 100 13.74 14.57 -13.88
C ALA A 100 13.82 13.86 -15.23
N GLN A 101 14.96 13.24 -15.51
CA GLN A 101 15.04 12.07 -16.40
C GLN A 101 14.98 10.83 -15.51
N PHE A 102 14.10 9.88 -15.82
CA PHE A 102 13.85 8.74 -14.91
C PHE A 102 15.08 7.86 -14.71
N ASP A 103 15.99 7.74 -15.69
CA ASP A 103 17.26 7.04 -15.49
C ASP A 103 18.10 7.67 -14.37
N ASN A 104 18.13 9.00 -14.28
CA ASN A 104 18.83 9.73 -13.21
C ASN A 104 18.14 9.54 -11.85
N VAL A 105 16.81 9.38 -11.85
CA VAL A 105 16.03 9.04 -10.64
C VAL A 105 16.42 7.64 -10.15
N LEU A 106 16.43 6.65 -11.05
CA LEU A 106 16.81 5.28 -10.71
C LEU A 106 18.25 5.19 -10.19
N GLN A 107 19.17 5.97 -10.76
CA GLN A 107 20.55 6.09 -10.26
C GLN A 107 20.59 6.73 -8.87
N ALA A 108 19.82 7.80 -8.64
CA ALA A 108 19.74 8.45 -7.32
C ALA A 108 19.18 7.51 -6.24
N GLU A 109 18.23 6.64 -6.58
CA GLU A 109 17.71 5.61 -5.69
C GLU A 109 18.77 4.57 -5.33
N GLU A 110 19.60 4.15 -6.29
CA GLU A 110 20.74 3.25 -6.04
C GLU A 110 21.83 3.89 -5.17
N ASP A 111 22.23 5.12 -5.52
CA ASP A 111 23.22 5.91 -4.78
C ASP A 111 22.77 6.14 -3.33
N THR A 112 21.47 6.31 -3.12
CA THR A 112 20.89 6.43 -1.77
C THR A 112 21.16 5.19 -0.92
N LEU A 113 20.91 3.99 -1.45
CA LEU A 113 21.21 2.76 -0.71
C LEU A 113 22.73 2.55 -0.50
N LEU A 114 23.57 2.94 -1.46
CA LEU A 114 25.03 2.94 -1.29
C LEU A 114 25.46 3.84 -0.12
N LEU A 115 24.95 5.07 -0.08
CA LEU A 115 25.27 6.02 0.98
C LEU A 115 24.83 5.50 2.36
N ILE A 116 23.63 4.93 2.46
CA ILE A 116 23.12 4.37 3.71
C ILE A 116 23.94 3.14 4.14
N SER A 117 24.30 2.26 3.20
CA SER A 117 25.13 1.09 3.50
C SER A 117 26.53 1.48 3.98
N LYS A 118 27.15 2.49 3.35
CA LYS A 118 28.43 3.06 3.79
C LYS A 118 28.34 3.64 5.19
N LYS A 119 27.28 4.38 5.52
CA LYS A 119 27.02 4.87 6.90
C LYS A 119 26.88 3.72 7.91
N ASN A 120 26.34 2.58 7.46
CA ASN A 120 26.25 1.33 8.22
C ASN A 120 27.56 0.51 8.25
N LYS A 121 28.67 1.07 7.77
CA LYS A 121 29.98 0.39 7.66
C LYS A 121 29.91 -0.92 6.85
N LYS A 122 29.03 -0.97 5.85
CA LYS A 122 28.94 -2.05 4.87
C LYS A 122 29.66 -1.62 3.59
N ALA A 123 30.52 -2.50 3.07
CA ALA A 123 31.17 -2.31 1.79
C ALA A 123 30.31 -2.95 0.69
N LEU A 124 29.33 -2.19 0.19
CA LEU A 124 28.57 -2.55 -1.00
C LEU A 124 29.11 -1.79 -2.21
N SER A 125 29.17 -2.46 -3.35
CA SER A 125 29.43 -1.86 -4.64
C SER A 125 28.11 -1.52 -5.36
N PRO A 126 28.13 -0.64 -6.37
CA PRO A 126 26.93 -0.34 -7.16
C PRO A 126 26.25 -1.59 -7.74
N ASN A 127 27.04 -2.61 -8.10
CA ASN A 127 26.52 -3.86 -8.66
C ASN A 127 25.71 -4.70 -7.66
N ASP A 128 25.90 -4.48 -6.35
CA ASP A 128 25.20 -5.24 -5.30
C ASP A 128 23.79 -4.67 -5.05
N ILE A 129 23.58 -3.38 -5.29
CA ILE A 129 22.39 -2.62 -4.89
C ILE A 129 21.10 -3.09 -5.55
N PRO A 130 21.08 -3.43 -6.86
CA PRO A 130 19.84 -3.88 -7.49
C PRO A 130 19.16 -5.04 -6.76
N SER A 131 19.93 -5.90 -6.09
CA SER A 131 19.40 -7.03 -5.32
C SER A 131 18.62 -6.64 -4.06
N PHE A 132 18.78 -5.42 -3.55
CA PHE A 132 18.10 -4.91 -2.35
C PHE A 132 16.72 -4.29 -2.64
N PHE A 133 16.40 -4.03 -3.91
CA PHE A 133 15.06 -3.58 -4.28
C PHE A 133 14.11 -4.77 -4.33
N VAL A 134 13.01 -4.65 -3.59
CA VAL A 134 11.92 -5.63 -3.64
C VAL A 134 11.18 -5.55 -4.97
N ASN A 135 11.04 -4.33 -5.47
CA ASN A 135 10.45 -4.02 -6.75
C ASN A 135 11.17 -2.79 -7.30
N LYS A 136 11.38 -2.75 -8.60
CA LYS A 136 11.91 -1.60 -9.32
C LYS A 136 11.16 -1.53 -10.65
N ALA A 137 10.36 -0.49 -10.84
CA ALA A 137 9.51 -0.37 -12.02
C ALA A 137 9.47 1.06 -12.54
N LEU A 138 9.45 1.19 -13.86
CA LEU A 138 9.06 2.43 -14.53
C LEU A 138 7.65 2.24 -15.06
N VAL A 139 6.74 3.09 -14.63
CA VAL A 139 5.34 3.07 -15.04
C VAL A 139 5.06 4.32 -15.85
N THR A 140 4.41 4.16 -16.99
CA THR A 140 4.16 5.25 -17.95
C THR A 140 2.74 5.82 -17.89
N GLU A 141 1.79 5.07 -17.30
CA GLU A 141 0.37 5.40 -17.28
C GLU A 141 -0.23 5.30 -15.86
N PRO A 142 -1.21 6.15 -15.48
CA PRO A 142 -1.77 7.26 -16.26
C PRO A 142 -0.83 8.47 -16.36
N VAL A 143 0.22 8.49 -15.54
CA VAL A 143 1.34 9.44 -15.62
C VAL A 143 2.66 8.68 -15.44
N PRO A 144 3.79 9.22 -15.91
CA PRO A 144 5.10 8.62 -15.69
C PRO A 144 5.57 8.70 -14.23
N TRP A 145 6.02 7.58 -13.67
CA TRP A 145 6.67 7.53 -12.35
C TRP A 145 7.63 6.34 -12.24
N ALA A 146 8.67 6.52 -11.44
CA ALA A 146 9.55 5.45 -10.99
C ALA A 146 9.07 4.91 -9.63
N LEU A 147 9.09 3.60 -9.48
CA LEU A 147 8.82 2.89 -8.23
C LEU A 147 10.07 2.17 -7.78
N VAL A 148 10.45 2.37 -6.53
CA VAL A 148 11.29 1.42 -5.79
C VAL A 148 10.60 1.00 -4.51
N SER A 149 10.57 -0.31 -4.30
CA SER A 149 10.14 -0.90 -3.04
C SER A 149 11.37 -1.42 -2.31
N VAL A 150 11.54 -1.08 -1.04
CA VAL A 150 12.62 -1.61 -0.20
C VAL A 150 12.08 -2.03 1.17
N GLY A 151 12.74 -3.00 1.79
CA GLY A 151 12.41 -3.42 3.15
C GLY A 151 12.36 -4.93 3.30
N SER A 152 11.48 -5.39 4.20
CA SER A 152 11.27 -6.81 4.51
C SER A 152 9.82 -7.04 4.93
N LEU A 153 9.45 -8.29 5.23
CA LEU A 153 8.10 -8.68 5.64
C LEU A 153 7.54 -7.88 6.84
N GLY A 154 8.40 -7.27 7.67
CA GLY A 154 7.98 -6.48 8.83
C GLY A 154 7.82 -4.97 8.58
N CYS A 155 8.31 -4.44 7.46
CA CYS A 155 8.18 -3.03 7.07
C CYS A 155 8.67 -2.88 5.62
N MET A 156 7.78 -2.41 4.75
CA MET A 156 8.05 -2.11 3.34
C MET A 156 7.85 -0.62 3.12
N VAL A 157 8.74 -0.01 2.34
CA VAL A 157 8.64 1.38 1.90
C VAL A 157 8.59 1.38 0.37
N ASP A 158 7.44 1.79 -0.16
CA ASP A 158 7.19 1.98 -1.58
C ASP A 158 7.39 3.46 -1.91
N ILE A 159 8.46 3.78 -2.63
CA ILE A 159 8.82 5.15 -3.01
C ILE A 159 8.45 5.37 -4.47
N LYS A 160 7.58 6.36 -4.71
CA LYS A 160 7.12 6.75 -6.05
C LYS A 160 7.69 8.12 -6.38
N VAL A 161 8.57 8.21 -7.37
CA VAL A 161 9.13 9.48 -7.82
C VAL A 161 8.46 9.87 -9.15
N SER A 162 7.84 11.05 -9.21
CA SER A 162 7.15 11.53 -10.41
C SER A 162 7.29 13.03 -10.59
N THR A 163 7.15 13.50 -11.83
CA THR A 163 6.95 14.91 -12.13
C THR A 163 5.51 15.38 -11.91
N HIS A 164 4.58 14.46 -11.68
CA HIS A 164 3.17 14.72 -11.46
C HIS A 164 2.81 14.60 -9.98
N LEU A 165 1.69 15.22 -9.60
CA LEU A 165 1.11 15.00 -8.28
C LEU A 165 0.58 13.56 -8.16
N PRO A 166 0.56 12.98 -6.96
CA PRO A 166 -0.03 11.66 -6.73
C PRO A 166 -1.47 11.61 -7.23
N ILE A 167 -1.80 10.54 -7.93
CA ILE A 167 -3.15 10.23 -8.43
C ILE A 167 -3.74 9.12 -7.57
N SER A 168 -5.00 9.25 -7.24
CA SER A 168 -5.75 8.33 -6.40
C SER A 168 -6.83 7.61 -7.19
N ASP A 169 -7.03 6.34 -6.87
CA ASP A 169 -8.11 5.53 -7.42
C ASP A 169 -9.49 6.01 -6.95
N PHE A 170 -9.66 6.20 -5.64
CA PHE A 170 -10.90 6.67 -5.02
C PHE A 170 -10.65 7.93 -4.20
N SER A 171 -11.68 8.77 -4.04
CA SER A 171 -11.60 9.99 -3.20
C SER A 171 -11.06 9.69 -1.80
N VAL A 172 -11.50 8.59 -1.20
CA VAL A 172 -11.10 8.15 0.14
C VAL A 172 -9.63 7.71 0.25
N ASN A 173 -8.95 7.45 -0.86
CA ASN A 173 -7.51 7.16 -0.94
C ASN A 173 -6.70 8.41 -1.36
N SER A 174 -7.34 9.57 -1.51
CA SER A 174 -6.69 10.82 -1.94
C SER A 174 -6.22 11.73 -0.83
N ILE A 175 -6.35 11.28 0.42
CA ILE A 175 -5.77 12.00 1.54
C ILE A 175 -4.27 11.71 1.55
N ASN A 176 -3.48 12.77 1.52
CA ASN A 176 -2.03 12.72 1.60
C ASN A 176 -1.57 13.54 2.81
N LEU A 177 -0.39 13.20 3.35
CA LEU A 177 0.27 13.97 4.39
C LEU A 177 1.55 14.57 3.82
N ASP A 178 1.66 15.90 3.82
CA ASP A 178 2.86 16.57 3.36
C ASP A 178 3.97 16.47 4.40
N LEU A 179 4.95 15.59 4.11
CA LEU A 179 6.10 15.31 4.94
C LEU A 179 7.33 16.15 4.57
N THR A 180 7.23 17.05 3.59
CA THR A 180 8.37 17.77 3.01
C THR A 180 9.24 18.43 4.07
N GLU A 181 8.63 19.19 4.98
CA GLU A 181 9.35 19.88 6.05
C GLU A 181 10.04 18.90 7.02
N ILE A 182 9.37 17.81 7.40
CA ILE A 182 9.94 16.80 8.30
C ILE A 182 11.12 16.10 7.61
N ILE A 183 11.00 15.75 6.33
CA ILE A 183 12.07 15.09 5.60
C ILE A 183 13.25 16.02 5.40
N GLN A 184 13.04 17.32 5.17
CA GLN A 184 14.12 18.31 5.00
C GLN A 184 14.82 18.67 6.30
N LYS A 185 14.05 18.99 7.35
CA LYS A 185 14.56 19.62 8.58
C LYS A 185 14.70 18.65 9.75
N GLY A 186 14.11 17.46 9.65
CA GLY A 186 14.10 16.44 10.69
C GLY A 186 12.77 16.34 11.45
N VAL A 187 12.68 15.28 12.24
CA VAL A 187 11.48 14.89 12.99
C VAL A 187 11.35 15.69 14.29
N ASN A 188 10.73 16.88 14.24
CA ASN A 188 10.47 17.76 15.39
C ASN A 188 9.01 17.63 15.90
N TYR A 189 8.76 17.91 17.20
CA TYR A 189 7.43 17.89 17.83
C TYR A 189 6.55 19.07 17.43
N GLU A 190 7.16 20.15 16.96
CA GLU A 190 6.46 21.38 16.57
C GLU A 190 6.13 21.44 15.08
N THR A 191 6.54 20.44 14.30
CA THR A 191 6.31 20.45 12.85
C THR A 191 4.84 20.28 12.53
N ILE A 192 4.31 21.21 11.74
CA ILE A 192 2.96 21.15 11.22
C ILE A 192 2.99 20.24 9.98
N ILE A 193 2.15 19.21 9.96
CA ILE A 193 1.97 18.34 8.79
C ILE A 193 0.66 18.70 8.10
N PRO A 194 0.70 19.36 6.92
CA PRO A 194 -0.48 19.59 6.11
C PRO A 194 -1.12 18.28 5.66
N ILE A 195 -2.45 18.26 5.67
CA ILE A 195 -3.28 17.22 5.05
C ILE A 195 -3.75 17.77 3.71
N THR A 196 -3.41 17.07 2.62
CA THR A 196 -3.69 17.50 1.26
C THR A 196 -4.56 16.48 0.51
N SER A 197 -5.25 16.95 -0.53
CA SER A 197 -5.81 16.12 -1.59
C SER A 197 -5.71 16.94 -2.88
N HIS A 198 -5.08 16.37 -3.90
CA HIS A 198 -4.81 17.10 -5.16
C HIS A 198 -5.96 17.03 -6.15
N GLU A 199 -6.75 15.97 -6.04
CA GLU A 199 -7.79 15.66 -7.01
C GLU A 199 -9.19 16.00 -6.51
N TRP A 200 -9.37 16.15 -5.20
CA TRP A 200 -10.66 16.29 -4.56
C TRP A 200 -10.62 17.39 -3.52
N ASP A 201 -11.78 18.01 -3.27
CA ASP A 201 -11.92 18.89 -2.10
C ASP A 201 -11.73 18.08 -0.81
N ILE A 202 -10.82 18.52 0.06
CA ILE A 202 -10.45 17.75 1.25
C ILE A 202 -11.62 17.56 2.23
N GLN A 203 -12.54 18.53 2.32
CA GLN A 203 -13.72 18.41 3.18
C GLN A 203 -14.70 17.38 2.62
N GLN A 204 -14.86 17.30 1.30
CA GLN A 204 -15.59 16.22 0.65
C GLN A 204 -14.95 14.86 0.96
N VAL A 205 -13.63 14.75 0.85
CA VAL A 205 -12.93 13.48 1.12
C VAL A 205 -13.14 13.02 2.56
N PHE A 206 -13.06 13.92 3.54
CA PHE A 206 -13.38 13.58 4.94
C PHE A 206 -14.80 13.05 5.11
N ASN A 207 -15.78 13.68 4.44
CA ASN A 207 -17.15 13.18 4.46
C ASN A 207 -17.25 11.79 3.81
N ASP A 208 -16.51 11.54 2.73
CA ASP A 208 -16.51 10.26 2.04
C ASP A 208 -15.90 9.15 2.92
N VAL A 209 -14.83 9.43 3.67
CA VAL A 209 -14.26 8.48 4.63
C VAL A 209 -15.24 8.21 5.78
N GLU A 210 -15.75 9.27 6.43
CA GLU A 210 -16.67 9.14 7.58
C GLU A 210 -17.94 8.37 7.23
N LYS A 211 -18.50 8.61 6.03
CA LYS A 211 -19.73 7.98 5.55
C LYS A 211 -19.48 6.70 4.75
N LYS A 212 -18.22 6.27 4.62
CA LYS A 212 -17.79 5.15 3.79
C LYS A 212 -18.39 5.21 2.38
N VAL A 213 -18.19 6.32 1.66
CA VAL A 213 -18.67 6.53 0.29
C VAL A 213 -17.52 6.34 -0.70
N LEU A 214 -17.77 5.65 -1.81
CA LEU A 214 -16.85 5.58 -2.94
C LEU A 214 -17.20 6.62 -3.99
N ARG A 215 -16.19 7.41 -4.35
CA ARG A 215 -16.19 8.25 -5.55
C ARG A 215 -14.90 8.03 -6.30
N TRP A 216 -14.98 8.05 -7.62
CA TRP A 216 -13.86 7.92 -8.54
C TRP A 216 -14.07 8.90 -9.70
N LYS A 217 -12.99 9.21 -10.42
CA LYS A 217 -13.04 10.00 -11.65
C LYS A 217 -12.95 9.13 -12.90
N ASP A 218 -12.19 8.05 -12.80
CA ASP A 218 -11.87 7.17 -13.92
C ASP A 218 -11.90 5.71 -13.45
N SER A 219 -12.84 4.94 -14.01
CA SER A 219 -12.98 3.50 -13.75
C SER A 219 -12.16 2.64 -14.71
N THR A 220 -11.47 3.23 -15.68
CA THR A 220 -10.70 2.52 -16.73
C THR A 220 -9.25 2.26 -16.35
N MET A 221 -8.72 2.94 -15.32
CA MET A 221 -7.35 2.68 -14.86
C MET A 221 -7.15 1.20 -14.47
N ARG A 222 -5.95 0.70 -14.72
CA ARG A 222 -5.60 -0.71 -14.43
C ARG A 222 -5.82 -1.04 -12.95
N ARG A 223 -6.29 -2.25 -12.65
CA ARG A 223 -6.61 -2.76 -11.29
C ARG A 223 -7.74 -2.03 -10.57
N MET A 224 -8.38 -1.03 -11.16
CA MET A 224 -9.47 -0.29 -10.51
C MET A 224 -10.62 -1.20 -10.12
N GLY A 225 -10.98 -2.16 -10.97
CA GLY A 225 -12.09 -3.06 -10.69
C GLY A 225 -11.84 -3.98 -9.48
N LEU A 226 -10.65 -4.55 -9.34
CA LEU A 226 -10.30 -5.34 -8.15
C LEU A 226 -10.23 -4.48 -6.88
N ARG A 227 -9.75 -3.23 -6.99
CA ARG A 227 -9.74 -2.29 -5.86
C ARG A 227 -11.16 -1.85 -5.48
N TYR A 228 -12.05 -1.66 -6.44
CA TYR A 228 -13.47 -1.42 -6.18
C TYR A 228 -14.07 -2.56 -5.35
N VAL A 229 -13.88 -3.81 -5.78
CA VAL A 229 -14.32 -5.00 -5.04
C VAL A 229 -13.76 -5.00 -3.61
N LEU A 230 -12.45 -4.73 -3.43
CA LEU A 230 -11.84 -4.62 -2.11
C LEU A 230 -12.51 -3.53 -1.24
N MET A 231 -12.79 -2.37 -1.81
CA MET A 231 -13.43 -1.28 -1.07
C MET A 231 -14.88 -1.62 -0.68
N LYS A 232 -15.61 -2.34 -1.54
CA LYS A 232 -16.95 -2.88 -1.21
C LYS A 232 -16.89 -3.87 -0.06
N VAL A 233 -15.89 -4.76 -0.03
CA VAL A 233 -15.63 -5.68 1.09
C VAL A 233 -15.37 -4.93 2.40
N LYS A 234 -14.59 -3.84 2.35
CA LYS A 234 -14.32 -2.93 3.48
C LYS A 234 -15.55 -2.09 3.93
N GLY A 235 -16.69 -2.31 3.31
CA GLY A 235 -17.97 -1.70 3.68
C GLY A 235 -18.19 -0.31 3.09
N TYR A 236 -17.44 0.05 2.04
CA TYR A 236 -17.72 1.29 1.34
C TYR A 236 -18.91 1.14 0.37
N THR A 237 -19.70 2.19 0.30
CA THR A 237 -20.94 2.28 -0.48
C THR A 237 -20.66 3.00 -1.78
N ASP A 238 -21.04 2.36 -2.87
CA ASP A 238 -21.09 3.00 -4.18
C ASP A 238 -22.46 3.68 -4.29
N LEU A 239 -22.46 4.99 -4.52
CA LEU A 239 -23.70 5.76 -4.70
C LEU A 239 -24.06 5.95 -6.18
N SER A 240 -23.18 5.54 -7.10
CA SER A 240 -23.44 5.60 -8.53
C SER A 240 -24.34 4.43 -8.96
N PRO A 241 -25.35 4.67 -9.81
CA PRO A 241 -26.13 3.58 -10.41
C PRO A 241 -25.30 2.75 -11.42
N THR A 242 -24.17 3.26 -11.91
CA THR A 242 -23.36 2.60 -12.96
C THR A 242 -22.06 1.97 -12.46
N GLY A 243 -21.62 2.26 -11.23
CA GLY A 243 -20.27 1.90 -10.79
C GLY A 243 -19.98 0.42 -10.85
N LYS A 244 -20.89 -0.41 -10.34
CA LYS A 244 -20.78 -1.89 -10.44
C LYS A 244 -20.53 -2.38 -11.88
N LYS A 245 -21.25 -1.81 -12.87
CA LYS A 245 -21.09 -2.17 -14.29
C LYS A 245 -19.76 -1.65 -14.85
N GLU A 246 -19.39 -0.41 -14.53
CA GLU A 246 -18.11 0.18 -14.97
C GLU A 246 -16.91 -0.61 -14.48
N PHE A 247 -16.86 -0.94 -13.19
CA PHE A 247 -15.77 -1.71 -12.60
C PHE A 247 -15.78 -3.17 -13.02
N GLY A 248 -16.96 -3.75 -13.27
CA GLY A 248 -17.07 -5.07 -13.91
C GLY A 248 -16.43 -5.07 -15.30
N ASN A 249 -16.75 -4.08 -16.15
CA ASN A 249 -16.11 -3.91 -17.46
C ASN A 249 -14.60 -3.70 -17.35
N ASN A 250 -14.12 -2.96 -16.34
CA ASN A 250 -12.69 -2.78 -16.09
C ASN A 250 -11.98 -4.13 -15.86
N ILE A 251 -12.55 -5.00 -15.01
CA ILE A 251 -11.98 -6.34 -14.75
C ILE A 251 -11.99 -7.17 -16.03
N VAL A 252 -13.12 -7.19 -16.75
CA VAL A 252 -13.24 -7.93 -18.00
C VAL A 252 -12.17 -7.48 -18.99
N ASN A 253 -12.04 -6.16 -19.24
CA ASN A 253 -11.05 -5.61 -20.15
C ASN A 253 -9.60 -5.89 -19.71
N GLU A 254 -9.32 -5.93 -18.41
CA GLU A 254 -7.97 -6.24 -17.92
C GLU A 254 -7.58 -7.70 -18.18
N PHE A 255 -8.54 -8.63 -18.13
CA PHE A 255 -8.25 -10.07 -18.08
C PHE A 255 -8.74 -10.89 -19.28
N VAL A 256 -9.62 -10.38 -20.13
CA VAL A 256 -10.24 -11.14 -21.23
C VAL A 256 -9.21 -11.67 -22.24
N ASP A 257 -8.21 -10.86 -22.58
CA ASP A 257 -7.16 -11.22 -23.55
C ASP A 257 -5.95 -11.90 -22.91
N LYS A 258 -6.05 -12.31 -21.63
CA LYS A 258 -4.93 -12.92 -20.91
C LYS A 258 -4.96 -14.45 -21.01
N PRO A 259 -3.79 -15.11 -20.93
CA PRO A 259 -3.72 -16.57 -20.95
C PRO A 259 -4.60 -17.22 -19.88
N ASP A 260 -5.03 -18.46 -20.15
CA ASP A 260 -5.81 -19.21 -19.18
C ASP A 260 -5.05 -19.37 -17.85
N GLY A 261 -5.79 -19.35 -16.74
CA GLY A 261 -5.22 -19.34 -15.38
C GLY A 261 -4.62 -17.99 -14.92
N TYR A 262 -4.34 -17.04 -15.81
CA TYR A 262 -3.77 -15.74 -15.42
C TYR A 262 -4.67 -14.97 -14.44
N PHE A 263 -5.98 -14.97 -14.71
CA PHE A 263 -6.97 -14.37 -13.80
C PHE A 263 -6.90 -14.99 -12.39
N SER A 264 -7.00 -16.32 -12.27
CA SER A 264 -6.96 -17.01 -10.98
C SER A 264 -5.65 -16.77 -10.23
N TRP A 265 -4.52 -16.72 -10.94
CA TRP A 265 -3.22 -16.39 -10.35
C TRP A 265 -3.17 -14.95 -9.81
N GLU A 266 -3.69 -13.98 -10.56
CA GLU A 266 -3.77 -12.59 -10.13
C GLU A 266 -4.72 -12.38 -8.94
N ILE A 267 -5.86 -13.08 -8.92
CA ILE A 267 -6.75 -13.12 -7.74
C ILE A 267 -6.01 -13.70 -6.54
N GLY A 268 -5.27 -14.79 -6.71
CA GLY A 268 -4.48 -15.40 -5.64
C GLY A 268 -3.45 -14.45 -5.03
N LYS A 269 -2.73 -13.71 -5.89
CA LYS A 269 -1.80 -12.65 -5.46
C LYS A 269 -2.50 -11.52 -4.71
N PHE A 270 -3.63 -11.07 -5.23
CA PHE A 270 -4.40 -9.99 -4.62
C PHE A 270 -4.90 -10.39 -3.23
N VAL A 271 -5.45 -11.61 -3.10
CA VAL A 271 -5.90 -12.15 -1.83
C VAL A 271 -4.76 -12.25 -0.82
N HIS A 272 -3.61 -12.80 -1.24
CA HIS A 272 -2.45 -12.90 -0.37
C HIS A 272 -1.96 -11.53 0.13
N ARG A 273 -1.98 -10.51 -0.74
CA ARG A 273 -1.55 -9.15 -0.38
C ARG A 273 -2.50 -8.49 0.62
N HIS A 274 -3.81 -8.69 0.48
CA HIS A 274 -4.81 -7.90 1.20
C HIS A 274 -5.48 -8.62 2.38
N PHE A 275 -5.48 -9.95 2.41
CA PHE A 275 -6.22 -10.73 3.42
C PHE A 275 -5.36 -11.76 4.16
N CYS A 276 -4.03 -11.78 3.93
CA CYS A 276 -3.14 -12.78 4.55
C CYS A 276 -2.01 -12.18 5.41
N LYS A 277 -1.99 -10.86 5.63
CA LYS A 277 -0.89 -10.17 6.36
C LYS A 277 -0.66 -10.72 7.78
N ASN A 278 -1.73 -11.06 8.50
CA ASN A 278 -1.68 -11.62 9.86
C ASN A 278 -2.23 -13.06 9.93
N GLY A 279 -2.03 -13.82 8.85
CA GLY A 279 -2.73 -15.08 8.61
C GLY A 279 -3.98 -14.87 7.74
N TYR A 280 -4.57 -15.98 7.28
CA TYR A 280 -5.70 -15.95 6.36
C TYR A 280 -6.98 -15.50 7.05
N ASP A 281 -7.50 -14.33 6.68
CA ASP A 281 -8.87 -13.92 7.00
C ASP A 281 -9.85 -14.55 6.01
N PHE A 282 -10.21 -15.81 6.27
CA PHE A 282 -11.10 -16.54 5.37
C PHE A 282 -12.49 -15.91 5.22
N GLU A 283 -12.97 -15.18 6.22
CA GLU A 283 -14.28 -14.51 6.13
C GLU A 283 -14.23 -13.39 5.08
N GLN A 284 -13.22 -12.51 5.17
CA GLN A 284 -13.02 -11.44 4.21
C GLN A 284 -12.65 -11.98 2.81
N ILE A 285 -11.91 -13.08 2.73
CA ILE A 285 -11.58 -13.73 1.44
C ILE A 285 -12.85 -14.22 0.73
N PHE A 286 -13.73 -14.96 1.41
CA PHE A 286 -14.95 -15.44 0.77
C PHE A 286 -15.89 -14.29 0.43
N ARG A 287 -16.00 -13.27 1.29
CA ARG A 287 -16.75 -12.05 0.98
C ARG A 287 -16.18 -11.32 -0.24
N PHE A 288 -14.86 -11.28 -0.39
CA PHE A 288 -14.21 -10.71 -1.58
C PHE A 288 -14.59 -11.46 -2.84
N LEU A 289 -14.55 -12.80 -2.81
CA LEU A 289 -14.96 -13.60 -3.95
C LEU A 289 -16.46 -13.42 -4.27
N ASP A 290 -17.33 -13.29 -3.26
CA ASP A 290 -18.77 -13.09 -3.46
C ASP A 290 -19.02 -11.75 -4.17
N VAL A 291 -18.36 -10.69 -3.69
CA VAL A 291 -18.50 -9.34 -4.27
C VAL A 291 -17.85 -9.26 -5.66
N LEU A 292 -16.74 -9.96 -5.89
CA LEU A 292 -16.11 -10.07 -7.20
C LEU A 292 -17.08 -10.72 -8.20
N ASN A 293 -17.69 -11.82 -7.80
CA ASN A 293 -18.66 -12.55 -8.60
C ASN A 293 -19.86 -11.68 -8.95
N ASP A 294 -20.49 -11.10 -7.93
CA ASP A 294 -21.62 -10.19 -8.06
C ASP A 294 -21.29 -9.01 -9.00
N THR A 295 -20.10 -8.43 -8.88
CA THR A 295 -19.64 -7.33 -9.76
C THR A 295 -19.54 -7.78 -11.22
N LEU A 296 -18.97 -8.96 -11.46
CA LEU A 296 -18.78 -9.50 -12.81
C LEU A 296 -20.08 -9.97 -13.47
N GLU A 297 -21.06 -10.48 -12.71
CA GLU A 297 -22.37 -10.95 -13.20
C GLU A 297 -23.14 -9.88 -14.00
N THR A 298 -22.84 -8.60 -13.77
CA THR A 298 -23.46 -7.49 -14.51
C THR A 298 -22.97 -7.36 -15.96
N ASN A 299 -21.99 -8.16 -16.39
CA ASN A 299 -21.33 -8.06 -17.69
C ASN A 299 -21.62 -9.26 -18.58
N GLN A 300 -21.78 -9.00 -19.89
CA GLN A 300 -22.15 -10.03 -20.87
C GLN A 300 -21.11 -11.16 -20.99
N GLN A 301 -19.85 -10.89 -20.65
CA GLN A 301 -18.74 -11.85 -20.71
C GLN A 301 -18.49 -12.58 -19.38
N TYR A 302 -19.40 -12.48 -18.41
CA TYR A 302 -19.27 -13.12 -17.09
C TYR A 302 -18.94 -14.62 -17.14
N GLY A 303 -19.53 -15.36 -18.09
CA GLY A 303 -19.28 -16.81 -18.25
C GLY A 303 -17.84 -17.20 -18.63
N LEU A 304 -16.94 -16.23 -18.84
CA LEU A 304 -15.50 -16.48 -18.97
C LEU A 304 -14.77 -16.54 -17.62
N PHE A 305 -15.44 -16.12 -16.54
CA PHE A 305 -14.86 -15.90 -15.22
C PHE A 305 -15.53 -16.73 -14.12
N ASP A 306 -16.80 -17.09 -14.26
CA ASP A 306 -17.59 -17.84 -13.26
C ASP A 306 -16.85 -19.09 -12.74
N LYS A 307 -16.41 -19.97 -13.64
CA LYS A 307 -15.68 -21.19 -13.29
C LYS A 307 -14.35 -20.88 -12.60
N LYS A 308 -13.67 -19.79 -13.00
CA LYS A 308 -12.39 -19.38 -12.42
C LYS A 308 -12.57 -18.85 -11.00
N ILE A 309 -13.70 -18.21 -10.71
CA ILE A 309 -14.07 -17.79 -9.36
C ILE A 309 -14.36 -19.02 -8.48
N ASP A 310 -15.13 -19.98 -8.99
CA ASP A 310 -15.40 -21.25 -8.29
C ASP A 310 -14.12 -22.01 -7.95
N GLU A 311 -13.17 -22.07 -8.87
CA GLU A 311 -11.84 -22.67 -8.62
C GLU A 311 -11.11 -21.99 -7.45
N ASN A 312 -11.19 -20.66 -7.34
CA ASN A 312 -10.62 -19.93 -6.19
C ASN A 312 -11.37 -20.25 -4.89
N TYR A 313 -12.70 -20.36 -4.90
CA TYR A 313 -13.46 -20.81 -3.72
C TYR A 313 -13.00 -22.19 -3.24
N ILE A 314 -12.89 -23.15 -4.17
CA ILE A 314 -12.46 -24.51 -3.85
C ILE A 314 -11.07 -24.50 -3.25
N PHE A 315 -10.13 -23.76 -3.87
CA PHE A 315 -8.76 -23.62 -3.40
C PHE A 315 -8.69 -23.07 -1.97
N TYR A 316 -9.33 -21.93 -1.68
CA TYR A 316 -9.28 -21.33 -0.34
C TYR A 316 -10.04 -22.15 0.70
N LYS A 317 -11.11 -22.86 0.31
CA LYS A 317 -11.81 -23.82 1.19
C LYS A 317 -10.91 -25.00 1.55
N GLN A 318 -10.12 -25.52 0.60
CA GLN A 318 -9.12 -26.55 0.87
C GLN A 318 -8.05 -26.05 1.84
N ILE A 319 -7.49 -24.86 1.64
CA ILE A 319 -6.51 -24.27 2.58
C ILE A 319 -7.13 -24.15 3.99
N LYS A 320 -8.35 -23.59 4.11
CA LYS A 320 -9.05 -23.45 5.40
C LYS A 320 -9.19 -24.79 6.11
N ASN A 321 -9.60 -25.83 5.38
CA ASN A 321 -9.77 -27.17 5.93
C ASN A 321 -8.43 -27.78 6.35
N THR A 322 -7.38 -27.65 5.54
CA THR A 322 -6.04 -28.16 5.86
C THR A 322 -5.49 -27.49 7.12
N LEU A 323 -5.61 -26.15 7.24
CA LEU A 323 -5.17 -25.44 8.45
C LEU A 323 -5.98 -25.83 9.68
N ALA A 324 -7.30 -26.05 9.55
CA ALA A 324 -8.15 -26.53 10.64
C ALA A 324 -7.82 -27.97 11.08
N VAL A 325 -7.40 -28.84 10.16
CA VAL A 325 -6.93 -30.19 10.48
C VAL A 325 -5.56 -30.13 11.15
N GLN A 326 -4.63 -29.32 10.64
CA GLN A 326 -3.30 -29.15 11.23
C GLN A 326 -3.36 -28.56 12.64
N SER A 327 -4.27 -27.62 12.91
CA SER A 327 -4.45 -27.08 14.27
C SER A 327 -5.00 -28.13 15.24
N ARG A 328 -5.91 -29.01 14.79
CA ARG A 328 -6.40 -30.15 15.58
C ARG A 328 -5.31 -31.18 15.87
N ILE A 329 -4.41 -31.43 14.93
CA ILE A 329 -3.27 -32.36 15.10
C ILE A 329 -2.19 -31.78 16.02
N ARG A 330 -1.98 -30.46 16.01
CA ARG A 330 -0.93 -29.77 16.80
C ARG A 330 -1.34 -29.39 18.24
N GLY A 331 -2.57 -29.68 18.67
CA GLY A 331 -3.02 -29.53 20.08
C GLY A 331 -4.46 -28.98 20.16
N GLY A 332 -5.36 -29.53 20.97
CA GLY A 332 -5.05 -29.80 22.38
C GLY A 332 -4.44 -28.57 23.06
N GLY A 333 -4.88 -27.35 22.71
CA GLY A 333 -4.41 -26.11 23.35
C GLY A 333 -4.00 -25.01 22.38
N TYR A 334 -4.96 -24.45 21.64
CA TYR A 334 -4.89 -23.04 21.28
C TYR A 334 -6.09 -22.37 21.93
N HIS A 335 -5.85 -21.70 23.07
CA HIS A 335 -6.79 -20.69 23.52
C HIS A 335 -6.95 -19.68 22.38
N SER A 336 -8.20 -19.48 21.96
CA SER A 336 -8.60 -18.30 21.23
C SER A 336 -7.99 -17.09 21.93
N PHE A 337 -7.13 -16.35 21.24
CA PHE A 337 -6.89 -14.95 21.59
C PHE A 337 -8.15 -14.16 21.25
N ASP A 338 -9.23 -14.44 21.98
CA ASP A 338 -10.31 -13.50 22.21
C ASP A 338 -9.69 -12.42 23.10
N ALA A 339 -9.10 -11.41 22.46
CA ALA A 339 -8.79 -10.15 23.13
C ALA A 339 -10.10 -9.41 23.43
N LYS A 340 -10.92 -9.97 24.33
CA LYS A 340 -11.90 -9.19 25.08
C LYS A 340 -11.10 -8.23 25.96
N ARG A 341 -10.93 -7.00 25.49
CA ARG A 341 -10.61 -5.84 26.34
C ARG A 341 -11.71 -5.74 27.39
N SER A 342 -11.53 -6.41 28.54
CA SER A 342 -12.27 -6.09 29.74
C SER A 342 -11.66 -4.83 30.32
N HIS A 343 -12.38 -3.72 30.19
CA HIS A 343 -12.19 -2.57 31.06
C HIS A 343 -12.46 -3.02 32.50
N LYS A 344 -11.47 -2.90 33.36
CA LYS A 344 -11.71 -2.68 34.79
C LYS A 344 -10.96 -1.43 35.22
N LYS A 345 -11.82 -0.47 35.57
CA LYS A 345 -11.70 0.75 36.38
C LYS A 345 -10.32 1.24 36.77
#